data_AF-A0A7W5NJ92-F1
#
_entry.id   AF-A0A7W5NJ92-F1
#
_cell.length_a   1.000
_cell.length_b   1.000
_cell.length_c   1.000
_cell.angle_alpha   90.00
_cell.angle_beta   90.00
_cell.angle_gamma   90.00
#
_symmetry.space_group_name_H-M   'P 1'
#
loop_
_entity.id
_entity.type
_entity.pdbx_description
1 polymer ?
#
loop_
_entity_poly.entity_id
_entity_poly.type
_entity_poly.pdbx_seq_one_letter_code
_entity_poly.pdbx_strand_id
1 'polypeptide(L)'
;MFGMSDDAWLRFVSISYFVAASLAAIFTIVSIAAGVLQYRISNKISDDKDRALAVYQRESGEKLADANTKAAVANKSAANAQLEAANANEKAAVLANQTAHIEAENLRLKRQIAWRAIEPEQDRIIVSRLKKYAGAKLLIMSIIGDSEGLNYASQVAAEMRAAGWNVAGVNQGVFTGNPVGLVVAIHPDDRGEAAVASAAVGMVEAFVDARLMPARVIESKGDAERGTIYLIVGAKPPIARG
;
A
#
# COMPACT_ATOMS: atom_id res chain seq x y z
N MET A 1 -59.90 78.64 76.73
CA MET A 1 -60.49 77.46 77.39
C MET A 1 -61.81 77.21 76.72
N PHE A 2 -61.92 76.13 75.94
CA PHE A 2 -63.19 75.75 75.32
C PHE A 2 -64.20 75.50 76.45
N GLY A 3 -65.25 76.33 76.55
CA GLY A 3 -66.21 76.36 77.65
C GLY A 3 -67.12 75.14 77.73
N MET A 4 -66.54 73.93 77.80
CA MET A 4 -67.22 72.68 78.07
C MET A 4 -67.14 72.35 79.57
N SER A 5 -68.23 71.83 80.15
CA SER A 5 -68.24 71.30 81.51
C SER A 5 -67.36 70.03 81.61
N ASP A 6 -66.80 69.77 82.79
CA ASP A 6 -65.95 68.58 83.03
C ASP A 6 -66.66 67.27 82.63
N ASP A 7 -67.99 67.18 82.81
CA ASP A 7 -68.80 66.05 82.35
C ASP A 7 -68.88 65.93 80.81
N ALA A 8 -68.94 67.05 80.09
CA ALA A 8 -68.91 67.05 78.63
C ALA A 8 -67.53 66.63 78.10
N TRP A 9 -66.46 67.04 78.79
CA TRP A 9 -65.09 66.62 78.48
C TRP A 9 -64.89 65.12 78.73
N LEU A 10 -65.28 64.61 79.90
CA LEU A 10 -65.18 63.17 80.22
C LEU A 10 -66.03 62.30 79.28
N ARG A 11 -67.23 62.75 78.89
CA ARG A 11 -68.02 62.08 77.83
C ARG A 11 -67.31 62.08 76.49
N PHE A 12 -66.72 63.20 76.08
CA PHE A 12 -65.98 63.30 74.82
C PHE A 12 -64.77 62.35 74.81
N VAL A 13 -64.00 62.31 75.89
CA VAL A 13 -62.85 61.41 76.06
C VAL A 13 -63.29 59.95 76.08
N SER A 14 -64.40 59.61 76.74
CA SER A 14 -64.93 58.25 76.75
C SER A 14 -65.40 57.82 75.34
N ILE A 15 -66.12 58.68 74.63
CA ILE A 15 -66.56 58.41 73.24
C ILE A 15 -65.35 58.25 72.32
N SER A 16 -64.34 59.11 72.40
CA SER A 16 -63.14 59.01 71.57
C SER A 16 -62.34 57.75 71.86
N TYR A 17 -62.25 57.33 73.13
CA TYR A 17 -61.64 56.06 73.53
C TYR A 17 -62.40 54.86 72.97
N PHE A 18 -63.73 54.82 73.08
CA PHE A 18 -64.53 53.73 72.51
C PHE A 18 -64.41 53.66 70.99
N VAL A 19 -64.43 54.79 70.28
CA VAL A 19 -64.21 54.85 68.83
C VAL A 19 -62.82 54.34 68.46
N ALA A 20 -61.78 54.75 69.18
CA ALA A 20 -60.41 54.29 68.96
C ALA A 20 -60.27 52.77 69.23
N ALA A 21 -60.86 52.27 70.31
CA ALA A 21 -60.87 50.85 70.64
C ALA A 21 -61.63 50.01 69.59
N SER A 22 -62.79 50.48 69.12
CA SER A 22 -63.54 49.84 68.03
C SER A 22 -62.76 49.82 66.72
N LEU A 23 -62.09 50.92 66.36
CA LEU A 23 -61.22 50.97 65.18
C LEU A 23 -60.05 50.00 65.29
N ALA A 24 -59.36 49.95 66.44
CA ALA A 24 -58.26 49.01 66.68
C ALA A 24 -58.72 47.54 66.57
N ALA A 25 -59.90 47.22 67.09
CA ALA A 25 -60.49 45.89 66.95
C ALA A 25 -60.77 45.55 65.48
N ILE A 26 -61.33 46.49 64.70
CA ILE A 26 -61.58 46.31 63.26
C ILE A 26 -60.26 46.08 62.51
N PHE A 27 -59.23 46.91 62.76
CA PHE A 27 -57.92 46.74 62.13
C PHE A 27 -57.28 45.38 62.47
N THR A 28 -57.46 44.90 63.70
CA THR A 28 -56.97 43.58 64.13
C THR A 28 -57.67 42.46 63.35
N ILE A 29 -58.99 42.53 63.20
CA ILE A 29 -59.78 41.57 62.41
C ILE A 29 -59.34 41.58 60.94
N VAL A 30 -59.16 42.77 60.34
CA VAL A 30 -58.68 42.91 58.96
C VAL A 30 -57.29 42.33 58.78
N SER A 31 -56.39 42.52 59.76
CA SER A 31 -55.03 42.00 59.72
C SER A 31 -55.00 40.47 59.79
N ILE A 32 -55.82 39.87 60.65
CA ILE A 32 -55.98 38.42 60.74
C ILE A 32 -56.57 37.86 59.43
N ALA A 33 -57.60 38.51 58.88
CA ALA A 33 -58.21 38.09 57.61
C ALA A 33 -57.22 38.19 56.43
N ALA A 34 -56.43 39.26 56.38
CA ALA A 34 -55.36 39.43 55.39
C ALA A 34 -54.28 38.35 55.53
N GLY A 35 -53.88 38.00 56.77
CA GLY A 35 -52.93 36.92 57.04
C GLY A 35 -53.42 35.55 56.57
N VAL A 36 -54.70 35.21 56.85
CA VAL A 36 -55.31 33.96 56.38
C VAL A 36 -55.42 33.91 54.86
N LEU A 37 -55.79 35.03 54.21
CA LEU A 37 -55.86 35.12 52.76
C LEU A 37 -54.47 34.98 52.12
N GLN A 38 -53.47 35.68 52.65
CA GLN A 38 -52.08 35.59 52.20
C GLN A 38 -51.54 34.16 52.36
N TYR A 39 -51.84 33.48 53.48
CA TYR A 39 -51.46 32.10 53.70
C TYR A 39 -52.09 31.15 52.65
N ARG A 40 -53.39 31.29 52.37
CA ARG A 40 -54.06 30.47 51.34
C ARG A 40 -53.53 30.72 49.94
N ILE A 41 -53.28 31.98 49.59
CA ILE A 41 -52.68 32.36 48.30
C ILE A 41 -51.26 31.80 48.22
N SER A 42 -50.47 31.92 49.29
CA SER A 42 -49.11 31.38 49.36
C SER A 42 -49.09 29.86 49.17
N ASN A 43 -49.98 29.13 49.84
CA ASN A 43 -50.07 27.67 49.69
C ASN A 43 -50.45 27.29 48.25
N LYS A 44 -51.44 27.96 47.65
CA LYS A 44 -51.82 27.71 46.26
C LYS A 44 -50.67 27.99 45.29
N ILE A 45 -49.95 29.10 45.47
CA ILE A 45 -48.78 29.43 44.66
C ILE A 45 -47.66 28.40 44.85
N SER A 46 -47.47 27.90 46.07
CA SER A 46 -46.50 26.84 46.36
C SER A 46 -46.87 25.56 45.62
N ASP A 47 -48.14 25.12 45.71
CA ASP A 47 -48.62 23.92 45.03
C ASP A 47 -48.49 24.02 43.50
N ASP A 48 -48.81 25.19 42.93
CA ASP A 48 -48.67 25.45 41.49
C ASP A 48 -47.20 25.45 41.06
N LYS A 49 -46.29 26.01 41.87
CA LYS A 49 -44.84 25.97 41.62
C LYS A 49 -44.27 24.57 41.73
N ASP A 50 -44.66 23.81 42.75
CA ASP A 50 -44.22 22.42 42.94
C ASP A 50 -44.70 21.55 41.78
N ARG A 51 -45.93 21.76 41.32
CA ARG A 51 -46.46 21.08 40.13
C ARG A 51 -45.71 21.47 38.86
N ALA A 52 -45.44 22.75 38.65
CA ALA A 52 -44.68 23.22 37.49
C ALA A 52 -43.25 22.67 37.48
N LEU A 53 -42.59 22.65 38.64
CA LEU A 53 -41.26 22.10 38.82
C LEU A 53 -41.25 20.59 38.54
N ALA A 54 -42.24 19.85 39.04
CA ALA A 54 -42.36 18.41 38.79
C ALA A 54 -42.58 18.10 37.31
N VAL A 55 -43.38 18.90 36.59
CA VAL A 55 -43.56 18.76 35.14
C VAL A 55 -42.26 19.06 34.40
N TYR A 56 -41.57 20.15 34.75
CA TYR A 56 -40.30 20.52 34.13
C TYR A 56 -39.20 19.47 34.34
N GLN A 57 -39.12 18.90 35.55
CA GLN A 57 -38.16 17.83 35.88
C GLN A 57 -38.46 16.56 35.08
N ARG A 58 -39.73 16.19 34.92
CA ARG A 58 -40.14 15.05 34.09
C ARG A 58 -39.78 15.29 32.62
N GLU A 59 -40.14 16.44 32.06
CA GLU A 59 -39.86 16.77 30.65
C GLU A 59 -38.35 16.84 30.37
N SER A 60 -37.58 17.43 31.28
CA SER A 60 -36.11 17.47 31.18
C SER A 60 -35.52 16.07 31.28
N GLY A 61 -36.04 15.22 32.16
CA GLY A 61 -35.63 13.83 32.29
C GLY A 61 -35.90 13.03 31.02
N GLU A 62 -37.07 13.19 30.41
CA GLU A 62 -37.44 12.56 29.13
C GLU A 62 -36.53 13.02 27.98
N LYS A 63 -36.27 14.34 27.89
CA LYS A 63 -35.34 14.90 26.88
C LYS A 63 -33.91 14.39 27.06
N LEU A 64 -33.42 14.28 28.29
CA LEU A 64 -32.10 13.72 28.57
C LEU A 64 -32.03 12.23 28.24
N ALA A 65 -33.08 11.46 28.54
CA ALA A 65 -33.15 10.05 28.19
C ALA A 65 -33.13 9.85 26.66
N ASP A 66 -33.95 10.60 25.91
CA ASP A 66 -33.97 10.56 24.44
C ASP A 66 -32.63 10.97 23.82
N ALA A 67 -32.02 12.07 24.33
CA ALA A 67 -30.69 12.50 23.88
C ALA A 67 -29.62 11.43 24.14
N ASN A 68 -29.65 10.77 25.30
CA ASN A 68 -28.74 9.68 25.64
C ASN A 68 -28.95 8.46 24.73
N THR A 69 -30.20 8.10 24.43
CA THR A 69 -30.51 7.02 23.48
C THR A 69 -29.99 7.35 22.08
N LYS A 70 -30.21 8.56 21.58
CA LYS A 70 -29.70 9.03 20.28
C LYS A 70 -28.17 9.02 20.24
N ALA A 71 -27.51 9.49 21.30
CA ALA A 71 -26.06 9.46 21.41
C ALA A 71 -25.52 8.02 21.41
N ALA A 72 -26.16 7.09 22.12
CA ALA A 72 -25.77 5.68 22.13
C ALA A 72 -25.92 5.03 20.74
N VAL A 73 -27.00 5.31 20.03
CA VAL A 73 -27.22 4.83 18.65
C VAL A 73 -26.17 5.42 17.69
N ALA A 74 -25.90 6.72 17.79
CA ALA A 74 -24.88 7.39 16.98
C ALA A 74 -23.47 6.81 17.24
N ASN A 75 -23.12 6.58 18.51
CA ASN A 75 -21.85 5.96 18.89
C ASN A 75 -21.73 4.53 18.35
N LYS A 76 -22.81 3.73 18.42
CA LYS A 76 -22.81 2.37 17.85
C LYS A 76 -22.65 2.40 16.32
N SER A 77 -23.34 3.32 15.65
CA SER A 77 -23.22 3.49 14.19
C SER A 77 -21.80 3.93 13.80
N ALA A 78 -21.20 4.85 14.56
CA ALA A 78 -19.83 5.30 14.33
C ALA A 78 -18.81 4.17 14.55
N ALA A 79 -18.97 3.36 15.60
CA ALA A 79 -18.13 2.20 15.86
C ALA A 79 -18.22 1.15 14.73
N ASN A 80 -19.44 0.88 14.24
CA ASN A 80 -19.64 -0.03 13.10
C ASN A 80 -18.99 0.51 11.83
N ALA A 81 -19.15 1.80 11.51
CA ALA A 81 -18.52 2.43 10.36
C ALA A 81 -16.98 2.40 10.45
N GLN A 82 -16.42 2.60 11.65
CA GLN A 82 -14.98 2.46 11.89
C GLN A 82 -14.48 1.02 11.68
N LEU A 83 -15.25 0.02 12.13
CA LEU A 83 -14.93 -1.39 11.91
C LEU A 83 -14.96 -1.76 10.42
N GLU A 84 -15.99 -1.30 9.69
CA GLU A 84 -16.09 -1.52 8.24
C GLU A 84 -14.93 -0.86 7.49
N ALA A 85 -14.57 0.37 7.86
CA ALA A 85 -13.42 1.07 7.28
C ALA A 85 -12.10 0.34 7.57
N ALA A 86 -11.91 -0.16 8.80
CA ALA A 86 -10.72 -0.95 9.15
C ALA A 86 -10.63 -2.24 8.32
N ASN A 87 -11.75 -2.98 8.20
CA ASN A 87 -11.82 -4.20 7.38
C ASN A 87 -11.58 -3.92 5.89
N ALA A 88 -12.10 -2.82 5.36
CA ALA A 88 -11.87 -2.41 3.98
C ALA A 88 -10.40 -2.07 3.73
N ASN A 89 -9.75 -1.36 4.67
CA ASN A 89 -8.32 -1.04 4.60
C ASN A 89 -7.44 -2.30 4.67
N GLU A 90 -7.78 -3.26 5.53
CA GLU A 90 -7.07 -4.55 5.61
C GLU A 90 -7.17 -5.32 4.29
N LYS A 91 -8.38 -5.43 3.71
CA LYS A 91 -8.58 -6.07 2.41
C LYS A 91 -7.80 -5.37 1.29
N ALA A 92 -7.81 -4.04 1.28
CA ALA A 92 -7.04 -3.26 0.30
C ALA A 92 -5.53 -3.53 0.42
N ALA A 93 -5.00 -3.60 1.64
CA ALA A 93 -3.59 -3.93 1.87
C ALA A 93 -3.24 -5.35 1.41
N VAL A 94 -4.10 -6.34 1.68
CA VAL A 94 -3.90 -7.71 1.21
C VAL A 94 -3.90 -7.78 -0.32
N LEU A 95 -4.87 -7.13 -0.98
CA LEU A 95 -4.94 -7.09 -2.43
C LEU A 95 -3.71 -6.40 -3.04
N ALA A 96 -3.27 -5.28 -2.48
CA ALA A 96 -2.07 -4.58 -2.95
C ALA A 96 -0.82 -5.48 -2.87
N ASN A 97 -0.64 -6.23 -1.78
CA ASN A 97 0.45 -7.19 -1.64
C ASN A 97 0.37 -8.32 -2.67
N GLN A 98 -0.84 -8.84 -2.94
CA GLN A 98 -1.04 -9.87 -3.96
C GLN A 98 -0.74 -9.35 -5.37
N THR A 99 -1.18 -8.13 -5.70
CA THR A 99 -0.89 -7.50 -7.00
C THR A 99 0.62 -7.31 -7.17
N ALA A 100 1.31 -6.77 -6.17
CA ALA A 100 2.76 -6.61 -6.21
C ALA A 100 3.49 -7.94 -6.43
N HIS A 101 3.02 -9.02 -5.78
CA HIS A 101 3.57 -10.36 -5.96
C HIS A 101 3.35 -10.89 -7.38
N ILE A 102 2.11 -10.81 -7.89
CA ILE A 102 1.76 -11.26 -9.24
C ILE A 102 2.52 -10.46 -10.31
N GLU A 103 2.70 -9.16 -10.13
CA GLU A 103 3.48 -8.32 -11.04
C GLU A 103 4.96 -8.73 -11.05
N ALA A 104 5.55 -8.99 -9.88
CA ALA A 104 6.91 -9.48 -9.77
C ALA A 104 7.08 -10.85 -10.44
N GLU A 105 6.14 -11.77 -10.25
CA GLU A 105 6.14 -13.07 -10.91
C GLU A 105 5.96 -12.95 -12.43
N ASN A 106 5.05 -12.10 -12.89
CA ASN A 106 4.86 -11.84 -14.31
C ASN A 106 6.11 -11.25 -14.96
N LEU A 107 6.77 -10.30 -14.30
CA LEU A 107 8.02 -9.75 -14.79
C LEU A 107 9.11 -10.83 -14.84
N ARG A 108 9.19 -11.69 -13.81
CA ARG A 108 10.09 -12.85 -13.79
C ARG A 108 9.82 -13.77 -14.97
N LEU A 109 8.56 -14.18 -15.21
CA LEU A 109 8.14 -15.05 -16.31
C LEU A 109 8.42 -14.42 -17.68
N LYS A 110 8.12 -13.13 -17.87
CA LYS A 110 8.45 -12.39 -19.09
C LYS A 110 9.95 -12.43 -19.38
N ARG A 111 10.81 -12.28 -18.36
CA ARG A 111 12.27 -12.45 -18.51
C ARG A 111 12.67 -13.89 -18.85
N GLN A 112 11.91 -14.90 -18.40
CA GLN A 112 12.16 -16.30 -18.78
C GLN A 112 11.85 -16.55 -20.26
N ILE A 113 10.74 -15.99 -20.74
CA ILE A 113 10.24 -16.19 -22.12
C ILE A 113 10.99 -15.32 -23.12
N ALA A 114 11.57 -14.19 -22.69
CA ALA A 114 12.35 -13.32 -23.56
C ALA A 114 13.46 -14.11 -24.28
N TRP A 115 13.47 -14.03 -25.60
CA TRP A 115 14.48 -14.67 -26.44
C TRP A 115 15.86 -14.10 -26.11
N ARG A 116 16.88 -14.95 -26.13
CA ARG A 116 18.27 -14.49 -26.11
C ARG A 116 18.50 -13.54 -27.29
N ALA A 117 18.96 -12.34 -26.97
CA ALA A 117 19.35 -11.34 -27.94
C ALA A 117 20.71 -10.77 -27.52
N ILE A 118 21.55 -10.45 -28.50
CA ILE A 118 22.80 -9.75 -28.27
C ILE A 118 22.46 -8.26 -28.15
N GLU A 119 22.79 -7.66 -27.01
CA GLU A 119 22.58 -6.23 -26.79
C GLU A 119 23.62 -5.41 -27.57
N PRO A 120 23.31 -4.17 -27.99
CA PRO A 120 24.26 -3.33 -28.74
C PRO A 120 25.59 -3.07 -28.01
N GLU A 121 25.61 -3.10 -26.68
CA GLU A 121 26.85 -2.99 -25.90
C GLU A 121 27.70 -4.27 -26.00
N GLN A 122 27.05 -5.42 -25.95
CA GLN A 122 27.71 -6.73 -26.09
C GLN A 122 28.32 -6.88 -27.48
N ASP A 123 27.60 -6.48 -28.53
CA ASP A 123 28.10 -6.41 -29.90
C ASP A 123 29.43 -5.62 -29.97
N ARG A 124 29.45 -4.38 -29.48
CA ARG A 124 30.66 -3.54 -29.49
C ARG A 124 31.84 -4.21 -28.78
N ILE A 125 31.60 -4.87 -27.65
CA ILE A 125 32.65 -5.60 -26.91
C ILE A 125 33.18 -6.76 -27.77
N ILE A 126 32.29 -7.58 -28.32
CA ILE A 126 32.64 -8.75 -29.14
C ILE A 126 33.43 -8.31 -30.37
N VAL A 127 32.89 -7.38 -31.15
CA VAL A 127 33.52 -6.94 -32.40
C VAL A 127 34.88 -6.27 -32.14
N SER A 128 34.98 -5.38 -31.16
CA SER A 128 36.24 -4.68 -30.87
C SER A 128 37.34 -5.62 -30.37
N ARG A 129 36.99 -6.61 -29.53
CA ARG A 129 37.96 -7.58 -28.98
C ARG A 129 38.41 -8.60 -30.02
N LEU A 130 37.50 -9.03 -30.89
CA LEU A 130 37.75 -10.14 -31.82
C LEU A 130 38.30 -9.72 -33.18
N LYS A 131 38.28 -8.42 -33.50
CA LYS A 131 38.83 -7.88 -34.75
C LYS A 131 40.30 -8.22 -35.00
N LYS A 132 41.10 -8.35 -33.94
CA LYS A 132 42.53 -8.73 -34.05
C LYS A 132 42.76 -10.18 -34.49
N TYR A 133 41.71 -11.01 -34.47
CA TYR A 133 41.72 -12.40 -34.94
C TYR A 133 40.95 -12.58 -36.26
N ALA A 134 40.78 -11.50 -37.04
CA ALA A 134 40.10 -11.56 -38.32
C ALA A 134 40.72 -12.64 -39.24
N GLY A 135 39.87 -13.33 -40.00
CA GLY A 135 40.23 -14.46 -40.86
C GLY A 135 40.18 -15.83 -40.19
N ALA A 136 40.11 -15.91 -38.85
CA ALA A 136 39.93 -17.18 -38.15
C ALA A 136 38.63 -17.89 -38.61
N LYS A 137 38.71 -19.21 -38.78
CA LYS A 137 37.56 -20.03 -39.22
C LYS A 137 36.68 -20.37 -38.02
N LEU A 138 35.38 -20.13 -38.17
CA LEU A 138 34.37 -20.46 -37.17
C LEU A 138 33.22 -21.26 -37.79
N LEU A 139 32.91 -22.38 -37.16
CA LEU A 139 31.68 -23.11 -37.39
C LEU A 139 30.74 -22.92 -36.19
N ILE A 140 29.55 -22.39 -36.44
CA ILE A 140 28.52 -22.22 -35.41
C ILE A 140 27.51 -23.36 -35.55
N MET A 141 27.21 -24.03 -34.44
CA MET A 141 26.23 -25.10 -34.38
C MET A 141 25.14 -24.77 -33.35
N SER A 142 23.87 -24.97 -33.69
CA SER A 142 22.76 -24.92 -32.74
C SER A 142 22.12 -26.31 -32.58
N ILE A 143 21.39 -26.51 -31.49
CA ILE A 143 20.60 -27.73 -31.28
C ILE A 143 19.50 -27.80 -32.34
N ILE A 144 19.32 -28.97 -32.96
CA ILE A 144 18.22 -29.20 -33.91
C ILE A 144 16.85 -29.06 -33.21
N GLY A 145 15.93 -28.33 -33.82
CA GLY A 145 14.60 -28.08 -33.26
C GLY A 145 14.53 -26.94 -32.22
N ASP A 146 15.66 -26.38 -31.78
CA ASP A 146 15.70 -25.18 -30.93
C ASP A 146 15.70 -23.92 -31.81
N SER A 147 14.51 -23.38 -32.08
CA SER A 147 14.36 -22.16 -32.89
C SER A 147 14.92 -20.91 -32.22
N GLU A 148 14.85 -20.81 -30.89
CA GLU A 148 15.46 -19.72 -30.13
C GLU A 148 16.99 -19.79 -30.24
N GLY A 149 17.56 -20.98 -30.01
CA GLY A 149 18.99 -21.23 -30.17
C GLY A 149 19.48 -20.94 -31.59
N LEU A 150 18.72 -21.31 -32.62
CA LEU A 150 19.04 -20.99 -34.02
C LEU A 150 19.04 -19.48 -34.29
N ASN A 151 18.04 -18.75 -33.80
CA ASN A 151 17.98 -17.30 -33.95
C ASN A 151 19.13 -16.61 -33.21
N TYR A 152 19.45 -17.05 -32.00
CA TYR A 152 20.56 -16.52 -31.22
C TYR A 152 21.92 -16.82 -31.88
N ALA A 153 22.11 -18.05 -32.37
CA ALA A 153 23.29 -18.43 -33.15
C ALA A 153 23.46 -17.57 -34.42
N SER A 154 22.36 -17.18 -35.06
CA SER A 154 22.37 -16.30 -36.23
C SER A 154 22.82 -14.88 -35.89
N GLN A 155 22.43 -14.36 -34.72
CA GLN A 155 22.93 -13.08 -34.21
C GLN A 155 24.44 -13.18 -33.94
N VAL A 156 24.91 -14.22 -33.24
CA VAL A 156 26.34 -14.42 -32.99
C VAL A 156 27.12 -14.53 -34.30
N ALA A 157 26.58 -15.24 -35.31
CA ALA A 157 27.18 -15.32 -36.63
C ALA A 157 27.35 -13.96 -37.30
N ALA A 158 26.39 -13.04 -37.13
CA ALA A 158 26.48 -11.68 -37.64
C ALA A 158 27.63 -10.90 -36.97
N GLU A 159 27.73 -10.96 -35.63
CA GLU A 159 28.80 -10.24 -34.90
C GLU A 159 30.18 -10.78 -35.21
N MET A 160 30.32 -12.11 -35.34
CA MET A 160 31.58 -12.72 -35.72
C MET A 160 32.01 -12.32 -37.14
N ARG A 161 31.06 -12.20 -38.08
CA ARG A 161 31.36 -11.65 -39.42
C ARG A 161 31.75 -10.18 -39.36
N ALA A 162 31.09 -9.37 -38.53
CA ALA A 162 31.44 -7.97 -38.32
C ALA A 162 32.86 -7.81 -37.72
N ALA A 163 33.29 -8.77 -36.90
CA ALA A 163 34.67 -8.88 -36.40
C ALA A 163 35.67 -9.39 -37.46
N GLY A 164 35.23 -9.72 -38.68
CA GLY A 164 36.08 -10.18 -39.77
C GLY A 164 36.40 -11.69 -39.75
N TRP A 165 35.66 -12.49 -38.99
CA TRP A 165 35.85 -13.95 -38.95
C TRP A 165 35.22 -14.64 -40.16
N ASN A 166 35.79 -15.79 -40.55
CA ASN A 166 35.25 -16.62 -41.62
C ASN A 166 34.18 -17.58 -41.07
N VAL A 167 32.91 -17.15 -41.14
CA VAL A 167 31.75 -17.89 -40.61
C VAL A 167 30.95 -18.52 -41.75
N ALA A 168 31.01 -19.86 -41.87
CA ALA A 168 30.34 -20.60 -42.95
C ALA A 168 28.80 -20.57 -42.88
N GLY A 169 28.23 -20.22 -41.73
CA GLY A 169 26.79 -20.24 -41.47
C GLY A 169 26.47 -20.72 -40.06
N VAL A 170 25.20 -20.98 -39.80
CA VAL A 170 24.75 -21.68 -38.59
C VAL A 170 24.24 -23.05 -39.02
N ASN A 171 24.88 -24.09 -38.50
CA ASN A 171 24.45 -25.48 -38.71
C ASN A 171 23.57 -25.93 -37.55
N GLN A 172 22.70 -26.91 -37.80
CA GLN A 172 21.95 -27.58 -36.73
C GLN A 172 22.46 -29.01 -36.57
N GLY A 173 22.55 -29.48 -35.32
CA GLY A 173 23.04 -30.82 -35.01
C GLY A 173 22.33 -31.47 -33.84
N VAL A 174 22.44 -32.80 -33.78
CA VAL A 174 22.08 -33.59 -32.60
C VAL A 174 23.32 -33.70 -31.72
N PHE A 175 23.16 -33.47 -30.42
CA PHE A 175 24.25 -33.55 -29.44
C PHE A 175 23.96 -34.70 -28.47
N THR A 176 24.99 -35.45 -28.08
CA THR A 176 24.87 -36.53 -27.08
C THR A 176 24.73 -35.99 -25.65
N GLY A 177 25.20 -34.76 -25.40
CA GLY A 177 24.93 -34.00 -24.19
C GLY A 177 23.86 -32.93 -24.41
N ASN A 178 23.49 -32.24 -23.32
CA ASN A 178 22.63 -31.06 -23.38
C ASN A 178 23.51 -29.81 -23.24
N PRO A 179 24.12 -29.28 -24.32
CA PRO A 179 24.91 -28.07 -24.21
C PRO A 179 24.02 -26.93 -23.72
N VAL A 180 24.54 -26.13 -22.78
CA VAL A 180 23.84 -25.00 -22.18
C VAL A 180 24.66 -23.74 -22.39
N GLY A 181 24.03 -22.67 -22.89
CA GLY A 181 24.70 -21.41 -23.19
C GLY A 181 25.58 -21.47 -24.44
N LEU A 182 26.74 -20.81 -24.41
CA LEU A 182 27.73 -20.86 -25.47
C LEU A 182 28.90 -21.76 -25.03
N VAL A 183 29.27 -22.70 -25.89
CA VAL A 183 30.42 -23.59 -25.68
C VAL A 183 31.39 -23.42 -26.84
N VAL A 184 32.62 -23.04 -26.53
CA VAL A 184 33.70 -22.94 -27.52
C VAL A 184 34.51 -24.23 -27.47
N ALA A 185 34.72 -24.85 -28.61
CA ALA A 185 35.50 -26.08 -28.74
C ALA A 185 36.51 -26.00 -29.90
N ILE A 186 37.63 -26.70 -29.76
CA ILE A 186 38.64 -26.86 -30.80
C ILE A 186 39.08 -28.33 -30.90
N HIS A 187 39.68 -28.70 -32.02
CA HIS A 187 40.30 -30.02 -32.16
C HIS A 187 41.48 -30.16 -31.16
N PRO A 188 41.68 -31.33 -30.52
CA PRO A 188 42.78 -31.53 -29.56
C PRO A 188 44.16 -31.16 -30.11
N ASP A 189 44.45 -31.51 -31.37
CA ASP A 189 45.74 -31.21 -32.02
C ASP A 189 45.96 -29.72 -32.29
N ASP A 190 44.90 -28.91 -32.31
CA ASP A 190 45.02 -27.46 -32.54
C ASP A 190 45.34 -26.69 -31.24
N ARG A 191 45.40 -27.36 -30.10
CA ARG A 191 45.88 -26.74 -28.84
C ARG A 191 47.33 -26.26 -28.95
N GLY A 192 48.14 -26.91 -29.78
CA GLY A 192 49.51 -26.50 -30.09
C GLY A 192 49.62 -25.48 -31.22
N GLU A 193 48.54 -25.26 -31.98
CA GLU A 193 48.52 -24.34 -33.12
C GLU A 193 48.22 -22.92 -32.61
N ALA A 194 49.25 -22.10 -32.51
CA ALA A 194 49.18 -20.79 -31.82
C ALA A 194 48.09 -19.87 -32.39
N ALA A 195 47.86 -19.89 -33.70
CA ALA A 195 46.83 -19.07 -34.34
C ALA A 195 45.41 -19.47 -33.90
N VAL A 196 45.10 -20.77 -33.91
CA VAL A 196 43.78 -21.29 -33.53
C VAL A 196 43.55 -21.16 -32.03
N ALA A 197 44.54 -21.55 -31.22
CA ALA A 197 44.46 -21.50 -29.77
C ALA A 197 44.26 -20.05 -29.28
N SER A 198 45.03 -19.09 -29.80
CA SER A 198 44.90 -17.68 -29.38
C SER A 198 43.58 -17.04 -29.81
N ALA A 199 43.07 -17.39 -30.99
CA ALA A 199 41.75 -16.94 -31.46
C ALA A 199 40.62 -17.52 -30.60
N ALA A 200 40.68 -18.82 -30.25
CA ALA A 200 39.70 -19.45 -29.37
C ALA A 200 39.70 -18.84 -27.96
N VAL A 201 40.88 -18.60 -27.38
CA VAL A 201 41.02 -17.90 -26.10
C VAL A 201 40.43 -16.50 -26.19
N GLY A 202 40.77 -15.74 -27.23
CA GLY A 202 40.22 -14.40 -27.44
C GLY A 202 38.69 -14.38 -27.55
N MET A 203 38.10 -15.37 -28.24
CA MET A 203 36.65 -15.55 -28.34
C MET A 203 36.01 -15.76 -26.97
N VAL A 204 36.55 -16.68 -26.18
CA VAL A 204 36.04 -16.98 -24.84
C VAL A 204 36.17 -15.76 -23.92
N GLU A 205 37.30 -15.04 -23.97
CA GLU A 205 37.48 -13.81 -23.21
C GLU A 205 36.46 -12.74 -23.61
N ALA A 206 36.24 -12.52 -24.91
CA ALA A 206 35.26 -11.56 -25.38
C ALA A 206 33.83 -11.93 -24.96
N PHE A 207 33.46 -13.21 -25.02
CA PHE A 207 32.13 -13.66 -24.58
C PHE A 207 31.94 -13.58 -23.08
N VAL A 208 32.99 -13.83 -22.27
CA VAL A 208 32.92 -13.63 -20.83
C VAL A 208 32.83 -12.13 -20.48
N ASP A 209 33.62 -11.28 -21.13
CA ASP A 209 33.58 -9.83 -20.94
C ASP A 209 32.21 -9.24 -21.33
N ALA A 210 31.60 -9.77 -22.41
CA ALA A 210 30.24 -9.44 -22.85
C ALA A 210 29.13 -10.12 -22.02
N ARG A 211 29.49 -10.90 -20.98
CA ARG A 211 28.57 -11.65 -20.11
C ARG A 211 27.67 -12.65 -20.86
N LEU A 212 28.13 -13.16 -22.00
CA LEU A 212 27.48 -14.23 -22.76
C LEU A 212 27.91 -15.63 -22.30
N MET A 213 29.07 -15.74 -21.63
CA MET A 213 29.58 -16.96 -21.03
C MET A 213 29.88 -16.74 -19.53
N PRO A 214 29.57 -17.71 -18.65
CA PRO A 214 29.82 -17.58 -17.22
C PRO A 214 31.29 -17.81 -16.83
N ALA A 215 32.04 -18.53 -17.65
CA ALA A 215 33.42 -18.94 -17.34
C ALA A 215 34.26 -19.07 -18.62
N ARG A 216 35.57 -18.93 -18.44
CA ARG A 216 36.54 -19.08 -19.53
C ARG A 216 36.88 -20.55 -19.78
N VAL A 217 36.02 -21.23 -20.54
CA VAL A 217 36.16 -22.67 -20.82
C VAL A 217 36.28 -22.89 -22.33
N ILE A 218 37.28 -23.67 -22.73
CA ILE A 218 37.44 -24.20 -24.08
C ILE A 218 37.40 -25.73 -23.99
N GLU A 219 36.46 -26.34 -24.69
CA GLU A 219 36.33 -27.78 -24.76
C GLU A 219 37.16 -28.37 -25.90
N SER A 220 37.45 -29.68 -25.81
CA SER A 220 38.06 -30.43 -26.89
C SER A 220 37.03 -31.30 -27.59
N LYS A 221 36.95 -31.15 -28.91
CA LYS A 221 36.04 -31.89 -29.77
C LYS A 221 36.86 -32.74 -30.74
N GLY A 222 36.92 -34.05 -30.52
CA GLY A 222 37.80 -34.95 -31.29
C GLY A 222 37.38 -35.16 -32.75
N ASP A 223 36.12 -34.88 -33.08
CA ASP A 223 35.56 -34.91 -34.44
C ASP A 223 35.54 -33.54 -35.12
N ALA A 224 36.15 -32.52 -34.52
CA ALA A 224 36.26 -31.19 -35.12
C ALA A 224 37.26 -31.18 -36.29
N GLU A 225 36.95 -30.43 -37.36
CA GLU A 225 37.91 -30.15 -38.41
C GLU A 225 39.08 -29.32 -37.85
N ARG A 226 40.32 -29.73 -38.15
CA ARG A 226 41.51 -28.98 -37.75
C ARG A 226 41.53 -27.58 -38.35
N GLY A 227 42.02 -26.62 -37.58
CA GLY A 227 42.08 -25.21 -37.96
C GLY A 227 40.75 -24.47 -37.83
N THR A 228 39.70 -25.12 -37.33
CA THR A 228 38.36 -24.54 -37.20
C THR A 228 37.92 -24.49 -35.74
N ILE A 229 37.46 -23.32 -35.31
CA ILE A 229 36.86 -23.15 -33.99
C ILE A 229 35.37 -23.47 -34.08
N TYR A 230 34.88 -24.27 -33.14
CA TYR A 230 33.47 -24.63 -33.05
C TYR A 230 32.82 -23.81 -31.94
N LEU A 231 31.72 -23.15 -32.28
CA LEU A 231 30.85 -22.50 -31.30
C LEU A 231 29.52 -23.23 -31.27
N ILE A 232 29.26 -23.94 -30.17
CA ILE A 232 28.00 -24.63 -29.94
C ILE A 232 27.09 -23.69 -29.14
N VAL A 233 25.95 -23.37 -29.71
CA VAL A 233 24.87 -22.63 -29.08
C VAL A 233 23.88 -23.62 -28.52
N GLY A 234 24.01 -23.85 -27.22
CA GLY A 234 23.18 -24.73 -26.44
C GLY A 234 21.84 -24.11 -26.02
N ALA A 235 21.08 -24.87 -25.24
CA ALA A 235 19.83 -24.42 -24.64
C ALA A 235 20.06 -23.21 -23.71
N LYS A 236 19.02 -22.42 -23.49
CA LYS A 236 19.08 -21.29 -22.55
C LYS A 236 19.39 -21.82 -21.15
N PRO A 237 20.38 -21.25 -20.44
CA PRO A 237 20.67 -21.66 -19.08
C PRO A 237 19.43 -21.57 -18.18
N PRO A 238 19.17 -22.58 -17.34
CA PRO A 238 18.11 -22.46 -16.35
C PRO A 238 18.46 -21.29 -15.42
N ILE A 239 17.48 -20.41 -15.17
CA ILE A 239 17.68 -19.32 -14.22
C ILE A 239 17.91 -19.95 -12.85
N ALA A 240 19.06 -19.67 -12.25
CA ALA A 240 19.36 -20.11 -10.88
C ALA A 240 18.21 -19.67 -9.97
N ARG A 241 17.62 -20.62 -9.23
CA ARG A 241 16.69 -20.30 -8.15
C ARG A 241 17.50 -19.63 -7.05
N GLY A 242 17.53 -18.30 -7.06
CA GLY A 242 18.05 -17.49 -5.96
C GLY A 242 17.13 -17.54 -4.75
#